data_AF-A0A9X3SCQ6-F1
#
_entry.id   AF-A0A9X3SCQ6-F1
#
_cell.length_a   1.000
_cell.length_b   1.000
_cell.length_c   1.000
_cell.angle_alpha   90.00
_cell.angle_beta   90.00
_cell.angle_gamma   90.00
#
_symmetry.space_group_name_H-M   'P 1'
#
loop_
_entity.id
_entity.type
_entity.pdbx_description
1 polymer ?
#
loop_
_entity_poly.entity_id
_entity_poly.type
_entity_poly.pdbx_seq_one_letter_code
_entity_poly.pdbx_strand_id
1 'polypeptide(L)'
;MIAVDPFGEHGHAGPGTAFVVVGAFLLSFLLIRTSARLTRSVSWWPGGVETRGVHVHHLVWGIGLMNVCGFLAFAVPLEFPWWHLIAVGFGVGAGFTFDEFALWVHLEDVYWAEQGRSSFDAVVASAAFMALVVLGVRPFGLDDPGSVLASVAAVSVVVAISGVAFAKGRVLFGVIGLFVPVVALVVALRLARPSSPWAHWRYDEGKQARAAERFSGRSEQLRRRIGDTIAGEPS
;
A
#
# COMPACT_ATOMS: atom_id res chain seq x y z
N MET A 1 20.91 8.36 -15.68
CA MET A 1 20.69 9.34 -14.59
C MET A 1 19.22 9.71 -14.65
N ILE A 2 18.39 9.20 -13.74
CA ILE A 2 16.94 9.47 -13.75
C ILE A 2 16.76 10.87 -13.15
N ALA A 3 16.60 11.87 -14.01
CA ALA A 3 16.19 13.20 -13.58
C ALA A 3 14.67 13.15 -13.33
N VAL A 4 14.28 12.84 -12.10
CA VAL A 4 12.91 13.10 -11.65
C VAL A 4 12.86 14.59 -11.40
N ASP A 5 12.23 15.34 -12.29
CA ASP A 5 11.82 16.72 -12.02
C ASP A 5 10.37 16.68 -11.50
N PRO A 6 10.15 16.59 -10.17
CA PRO A 6 8.80 16.54 -9.60
C PRO A 6 7.99 17.81 -9.86
N PHE A 7 8.55 18.84 -10.49
CA PHE A 7 7.88 20.11 -10.75
C PHE A 7 7.99 20.57 -12.22
N GLY A 8 8.50 19.74 -13.13
CA GLY A 8 9.02 20.16 -14.44
C GLY A 8 8.03 20.61 -15.52
N GLU A 9 6.72 20.36 -15.39
CA GLU A 9 5.71 20.94 -16.29
C GLU A 9 4.42 21.24 -15.53
N HIS A 10 4.00 22.50 -15.54
CA HIS A 10 2.81 22.98 -14.79
C HIS A 10 1.50 22.85 -15.58
N GLY A 11 1.48 22.13 -16.70
CA GLY A 11 0.32 22.09 -17.60
C GLY A 11 -0.63 20.90 -17.43
N HIS A 12 -0.12 19.71 -17.05
CA HIS A 12 -0.87 18.45 -17.18
C HIS A 12 -0.53 17.44 -16.09
N ALA A 13 -1.36 16.40 -15.95
CA ALA A 13 -1.10 15.28 -15.05
C ALA A 13 0.22 14.58 -15.42
N GLY A 14 1.17 14.52 -14.48
CA GLY A 14 2.49 13.93 -14.69
C GLY A 14 3.13 13.38 -13.41
N PRO A 15 4.41 12.97 -13.46
CA PRO A 15 5.11 12.41 -12.30
C PRO A 15 5.07 13.30 -11.05
N GLY A 16 5.10 14.62 -11.23
CA GLY A 16 4.95 15.59 -10.13
C GLY A 16 3.61 15.50 -9.42
N THR A 17 2.50 15.45 -10.18
CA THR A 17 1.16 15.30 -9.63
C THR A 17 1.00 13.94 -8.91
N ALA A 18 1.56 12.87 -9.48
CA ALA A 18 1.57 11.56 -8.85
C ALA A 18 2.40 11.55 -7.55
N PHE A 19 3.53 12.27 -7.49
CA PHE A 19 4.29 12.47 -6.25
C PHE A 19 3.46 13.19 -5.18
N VAL A 20 2.69 14.20 -5.56
CA VAL A 20 1.76 14.89 -4.65
C VAL A 20 0.70 13.95 -4.10
N VAL A 21 0.13 13.05 -4.92
CA VAL A 21 -0.80 12.01 -4.45
C VAL A 21 -0.15 11.15 -3.36
N VAL A 22 1.08 10.67 -3.59
CA VAL A 22 1.80 9.82 -2.61
C VAL A 22 2.07 10.57 -1.32
N GLY A 23 2.51 11.82 -1.41
CA GLY A 23 2.76 12.66 -0.23
C GLY A 23 1.48 12.91 0.58
N ALA A 24 0.39 13.28 -0.10
CA ALA A 24 -0.91 13.51 0.54
C ALA A 24 -1.48 12.21 1.15
N PHE A 25 -1.34 11.08 0.48
CA PHE A 25 -1.71 9.75 0.98
C PHE A 25 -1.00 9.39 2.28
N LEU A 26 0.33 9.46 2.30
CA LEU A 26 1.11 9.10 3.49
C LEU A 26 0.86 10.07 4.64
N LEU A 27 0.82 11.37 4.36
CA LEU A 27 0.58 12.39 5.37
C LEU A 27 -0.82 12.24 5.99
N SER A 28 -1.85 12.11 5.17
CA SER A 28 -3.24 11.95 5.66
C SER A 28 -3.44 10.66 6.44
N PHE A 29 -2.86 9.54 6.00
CA PHE A 29 -2.85 8.29 6.77
C PHE A 29 -2.23 8.50 8.16
N LEU A 30 -1.05 9.12 8.24
CA LEU A 30 -0.40 9.39 9.54
C LEU A 30 -1.24 10.33 10.42
N LEU A 31 -1.82 11.37 9.83
CA LEU A 31 -2.65 12.34 10.55
C LEU A 31 -3.93 11.69 11.09
N ILE A 32 -4.68 10.95 10.26
CA ILE A 32 -5.94 10.35 10.68
C ILE A 32 -5.71 9.23 11.69
N ARG A 33 -4.66 8.43 11.50
CA ARG A 33 -4.25 7.40 12.46
C ARG A 33 -3.84 7.98 13.81
N THR A 34 -3.16 9.14 13.78
CA THR A 34 -2.83 9.87 15.01
C THR A 34 -4.08 10.45 15.66
N SER A 35 -4.99 11.02 14.87
CA SER A 35 -6.28 11.53 15.34
C SER A 35 -7.09 10.44 16.04
N ALA A 36 -7.23 9.25 15.44
CA ALA A 36 -7.93 8.11 16.01
C ALA A 36 -7.34 7.66 17.37
N ARG A 37 -6.02 7.76 17.54
CA ARG A 37 -5.36 7.52 18.83
C ARG A 37 -5.67 8.60 19.86
N LEU A 38 -5.64 9.87 19.44
CA LEU A 38 -5.91 11.01 20.31
C LEU A 38 -7.35 10.99 20.81
N THR A 39 -8.33 10.57 19.99
CA THR A 39 -9.72 10.40 20.45
C THR A 39 -9.85 9.42 21.63
N ARG A 40 -8.94 8.43 21.75
CA ARG A 40 -8.94 7.46 22.85
C ARG A 40 -8.17 7.92 24.10
N SER A 41 -7.20 8.82 23.94
CA SER A 41 -6.27 9.21 25.01
C SER A 41 -6.42 10.66 25.49
N VAL A 42 -7.11 11.51 24.73
CA VAL A 42 -7.21 12.94 24.98
C VAL A 42 -8.68 13.35 24.97
N SER A 43 -9.22 13.70 26.15
CA SER A 43 -10.65 13.97 26.36
C SER A 43 -11.19 15.19 25.60
N TRP A 44 -10.34 16.16 25.24
CA TRP A 44 -10.74 17.34 24.47
C TRP A 44 -10.63 17.16 22.95
N TRP A 45 -9.99 16.09 22.48
CA TRP A 45 -9.77 15.88 21.06
C TRP A 45 -11.11 15.62 20.34
N PRO A 46 -11.35 16.21 19.15
CA PRO A 46 -12.58 15.98 18.42
C PRO A 46 -12.83 14.48 18.19
N GLY A 47 -14.00 14.01 18.59
CA GLY A 47 -14.45 12.64 18.37
C GLY A 47 -14.85 12.36 16.92
N GLY A 48 -15.27 11.13 16.65
CA GLY A 48 -15.83 10.74 15.38
C GLY A 48 -17.18 11.41 15.08
N VAL A 49 -17.64 11.26 13.84
CA VAL A 49 -18.94 11.80 13.40
C VAL A 49 -20.02 10.77 13.68
N GLU A 50 -20.97 11.10 14.54
CA GLU A 50 -22.14 10.27 14.82
C GLU A 50 -23.43 10.96 14.40
N THR A 51 -24.29 10.25 13.66
CA THR A 51 -25.60 10.75 13.25
C THR A 51 -26.66 9.71 13.57
N ARG A 52 -27.63 10.06 14.42
CA ARG A 52 -28.75 9.17 14.81
C ARG A 52 -28.32 7.78 15.30
N GLY A 53 -27.22 7.70 16.06
CA GLY A 53 -26.67 6.45 16.57
C GLY A 53 -25.83 5.64 15.59
N VAL A 54 -25.53 6.19 14.40
CA VAL A 54 -24.60 5.59 13.42
C VAL A 54 -23.27 6.33 13.47
N HIS A 55 -22.19 5.60 13.77
CA HIS A 55 -20.82 6.11 13.68
C HIS A 55 -20.33 6.05 12.24
N VAL A 56 -20.07 7.21 11.65
CA VAL A 56 -19.56 7.33 10.28
C VAL A 56 -18.04 7.24 10.32
N HIS A 57 -17.54 6.08 9.92
CA HIS A 57 -16.13 5.81 9.74
C HIS A 57 -15.51 6.78 8.73
N HIS A 58 -14.28 7.22 9.01
CA HIS A 58 -13.60 8.21 8.17
C HIS A 58 -13.25 7.66 6.78
N LEU A 59 -13.21 6.33 6.63
CA LEU A 59 -13.14 5.67 5.31
C LEU A 59 -14.26 6.12 4.36
N VAL A 60 -15.47 6.41 4.87
CA VAL A 60 -16.62 6.80 4.03
C VAL A 60 -16.34 8.11 3.33
N TRP A 61 -15.81 9.09 4.07
CA TRP A 61 -15.37 10.37 3.51
C TRP A 61 -14.19 10.18 2.56
N GLY A 62 -13.28 9.25 2.89
CA GLY A 62 -12.16 8.89 2.03
C GLY A 62 -12.60 8.38 0.65
N ILE A 63 -13.55 7.44 0.62
CA ILE A 63 -14.16 6.91 -0.59
C ILE A 63 -14.85 8.02 -1.38
N GLY A 64 -15.67 8.85 -0.71
CA GLY A 64 -16.34 9.98 -1.35
C GLY A 64 -15.35 10.94 -2.02
N LEU A 65 -14.27 11.29 -1.32
CA LEU A 65 -13.25 12.19 -1.83
C LEU A 65 -12.49 11.59 -3.02
N MET A 66 -12.12 10.30 -2.98
CA MET A 66 -11.51 9.62 -4.12
C MET A 66 -12.44 9.59 -5.34
N ASN A 67 -13.73 9.32 -5.15
CA ASN A 67 -14.70 9.29 -6.25
C ASN A 67 -14.87 10.67 -6.89
N VAL A 68 -15.02 11.73 -6.07
CA VAL A 68 -15.17 13.11 -6.58
C VAL A 68 -13.90 13.56 -7.28
N CYS A 69 -12.74 13.43 -6.64
CA CYS A 69 -11.46 13.85 -7.23
C CYS A 69 -11.13 13.04 -8.49
N GLY A 70 -11.33 11.72 -8.47
CA GLY A 70 -11.12 10.85 -9.62
C GLY A 70 -12.06 11.19 -10.78
N PHE A 71 -13.35 11.40 -10.50
CA PHE A 71 -14.30 11.82 -11.54
C PHE A 71 -13.95 13.18 -12.14
N LEU A 72 -13.64 14.19 -11.31
CA LEU A 72 -13.27 15.52 -11.78
C LEU A 72 -11.98 15.51 -12.61
N ALA A 73 -11.01 14.65 -12.27
CA ALA A 73 -9.80 14.45 -13.06
C ALA A 73 -10.08 13.97 -14.50
N PHE A 74 -11.18 13.24 -14.73
CA PHE A 74 -11.57 12.77 -16.05
C PHE A 74 -12.60 13.69 -16.75
N ALA A 75 -13.46 14.35 -15.97
CA ALA A 75 -14.60 15.09 -16.50
C ALA A 75 -14.27 16.55 -16.88
N VAL A 76 -13.22 17.13 -16.32
CA VAL A 76 -12.91 18.56 -16.47
C VAL A 76 -11.50 18.74 -17.03
N PRO A 77 -11.30 19.66 -17.99
CA PRO A 77 -9.96 20.10 -18.36
C PRO A 77 -9.37 20.92 -17.20
N LEU A 78 -8.67 20.24 -16.30
CA LEU A 78 -8.01 20.89 -15.18
C LEU A 78 -6.71 21.56 -15.68
N GLU A 79 -6.42 22.74 -15.15
CA GLU A 79 -5.15 23.45 -15.32
C GLU A 79 -4.49 23.65 -13.96
N PHE A 80 -3.28 24.19 -13.93
CA PHE A 80 -2.70 24.63 -12.67
C PHE A 80 -3.59 25.72 -12.01
N PRO A 81 -3.84 25.66 -10.68
CA PRO A 81 -3.35 24.69 -9.68
C PRO A 81 -4.31 23.50 -9.44
N TRP A 82 -5.42 23.41 -10.17
CA TRP A 82 -6.51 22.46 -9.92
C TRP A 82 -6.09 21.00 -9.98
N TRP A 83 -5.15 20.64 -10.87
CA TRP A 83 -4.56 19.29 -10.87
C TRP A 83 -3.90 18.92 -9.54
N HIS A 84 -3.24 19.86 -8.87
CA HIS A 84 -2.58 19.62 -7.58
C HIS A 84 -3.60 19.49 -6.46
N LEU A 85 -4.66 20.30 -6.48
CA LEU A 85 -5.75 20.20 -5.49
C LEU A 85 -6.50 18.88 -5.61
N ILE A 86 -6.79 18.43 -6.84
CA ILE A 86 -7.42 17.14 -7.10
C ILE A 86 -6.49 15.98 -6.69
N ALA A 87 -5.18 16.10 -6.94
CA ALA A 87 -4.20 15.12 -6.48
C ALA A 87 -4.09 15.02 -4.95
N VAL A 88 -4.06 16.17 -4.26
CA VAL A 88 -4.08 16.23 -2.80
C VAL A 88 -5.37 15.60 -2.29
N GLY A 89 -6.53 15.99 -2.84
CA GLY A 89 -7.82 15.43 -2.44
C GLY A 89 -7.88 13.92 -2.63
N PHE A 90 -7.47 13.42 -3.80
CA PHE A 90 -7.42 11.98 -4.07
C PHE A 90 -6.48 11.26 -3.09
N GLY A 91 -5.29 11.79 -2.85
CA GLY A 91 -4.33 11.23 -1.89
C GLY A 91 -4.87 11.21 -0.46
N VAL A 92 -5.49 12.30 0.00
CA VAL A 92 -6.16 12.37 1.31
C VAL A 92 -7.27 11.32 1.42
N GLY A 93 -8.09 11.19 0.37
CA GLY A 93 -9.17 10.22 0.34
C GLY A 93 -8.66 8.79 0.43
N ALA A 94 -7.56 8.50 -0.27
CA ALA A 94 -6.87 7.22 -0.16
C ALA A 94 -6.34 7.00 1.26
N GLY A 95 -5.68 7.99 1.89
CA GLY A 95 -5.10 7.80 3.22
C GLY A 95 -6.15 7.53 4.29
N PHE A 96 -7.29 8.22 4.22
CA PHE A 96 -8.44 7.97 5.11
C PHE A 96 -9.03 6.58 4.90
N THR A 97 -9.15 6.14 3.65
CA THR A 97 -9.66 4.81 3.36
C THR A 97 -8.70 3.76 3.94
N PHE A 98 -7.40 3.86 3.58
CA PHE A 98 -6.31 2.93 3.96
C PHE A 98 -6.09 2.76 5.46
N ASP A 99 -6.43 3.74 6.29
CA ASP A 99 -6.31 3.61 7.75
C ASP A 99 -7.12 2.43 8.31
N GLU A 100 -8.30 2.21 7.72
CA GLU A 100 -9.25 1.20 8.18
C GLU A 100 -9.18 -0.10 7.35
N PHE A 101 -8.11 -0.34 6.55
CA PHE A 101 -7.96 -1.49 5.62
C PHE A 101 -8.51 -2.82 6.10
N ALA A 102 -8.25 -3.14 7.35
CA ALA A 102 -8.75 -4.35 7.97
C ALA A 102 -10.28 -4.50 7.87
N LEU A 103 -11.05 -3.43 8.08
CA LEU A 103 -12.52 -3.45 8.12
C LEU A 103 -13.16 -3.72 6.76
N TRP A 104 -12.51 -3.36 5.65
CA TRP A 104 -13.06 -3.54 4.30
C TRP A 104 -12.81 -4.97 3.81
N VAL A 105 -11.68 -5.55 4.22
CA VAL A 105 -11.33 -6.94 3.90
C VAL A 105 -12.06 -7.91 4.83
N HIS A 106 -12.24 -7.52 6.10
CA HIS A 106 -12.90 -8.32 7.12
C HIS A 106 -14.04 -7.49 7.74
N LEU A 107 -15.24 -7.66 7.17
CA LEU A 107 -16.48 -6.96 7.57
C LEU A 107 -17.01 -7.35 8.97
N GLU A 108 -16.33 -8.21 9.71
CA GLU A 108 -16.69 -8.59 11.08
C GLU A 108 -15.86 -7.82 12.12
N ASP A 109 -16.57 -7.04 12.94
CA ASP A 109 -16.08 -6.08 13.93
C ASP A 109 -15.30 -6.69 15.13
N VAL A 110 -14.79 -7.93 15.04
CA VAL A 110 -14.42 -8.75 16.22
C VAL A 110 -12.92 -9.08 16.33
N TYR A 111 -12.05 -8.61 15.43
CA TYR A 111 -10.63 -9.04 15.42
C TYR A 111 -9.61 -7.97 15.88
N TRP A 112 -9.76 -7.48 17.11
CA TRP A 112 -9.08 -6.27 17.62
C TRP A 112 -7.55 -6.33 17.84
N ALA A 113 -6.90 -7.50 17.77
CA ALA A 113 -5.47 -7.60 18.11
C ALA A 113 -4.49 -7.57 16.91
N GLU A 114 -4.95 -7.79 15.68
CA GLU A 114 -4.07 -7.83 14.49
C GLU A 114 -4.34 -6.71 13.46
N GLN A 115 -5.42 -5.95 13.66
CA GLN A 115 -5.96 -4.97 12.69
C GLN A 115 -4.97 -3.88 12.30
N GLY A 116 -4.22 -3.32 13.27
CA GLY A 116 -3.30 -2.25 12.95
C GLY A 116 -2.19 -2.66 11.98
N ARG A 117 -1.67 -3.88 12.14
CA ARG A 117 -0.59 -4.40 11.30
C ARG A 117 -1.05 -4.59 9.86
N SER A 118 -2.29 -5.01 9.63
CA SER A 118 -2.82 -5.22 8.28
C SER A 118 -2.96 -3.91 7.49
N SER A 119 -3.51 -2.84 8.11
CA SER A 119 -3.57 -1.51 7.50
C SER A 119 -2.20 -0.93 7.23
N PHE A 120 -1.25 -1.10 8.17
CA PHE A 120 0.12 -0.66 7.96
C PHE A 120 0.81 -1.39 6.80
N ASP A 121 0.71 -2.73 6.73
CA ASP A 121 1.31 -3.50 5.64
C ASP A 121 0.68 -3.13 4.29
N ALA A 122 -0.64 -2.86 4.25
CA ALA A 122 -1.32 -2.38 3.05
C ALA A 122 -0.82 -1.00 2.61
N VAL A 123 -0.72 -0.03 3.53
CA VAL A 123 -0.17 1.31 3.26
C VAL A 123 1.26 1.23 2.74
N VAL A 124 2.12 0.42 3.36
CA VAL A 124 3.52 0.26 2.93
C VAL A 124 3.60 -0.35 1.53
N ALA A 125 2.78 -1.37 1.23
CA ALA A 125 2.74 -1.98 -0.09
C ALA A 125 2.22 -1.00 -1.15
N SER A 126 1.13 -0.28 -0.86
CA SER A 126 0.55 0.72 -1.75
C SER A 126 1.50 1.90 -1.99
N ALA A 127 2.15 2.41 -0.94
CA ALA A 127 3.15 3.47 -1.06
C ALA A 127 4.36 3.03 -1.89
N ALA A 128 4.86 1.80 -1.68
CA ALA A 128 5.93 1.25 -2.49
C ALA A 128 5.53 1.15 -3.97
N PHE A 129 4.32 0.64 -4.25
CA PHE A 129 3.80 0.59 -5.62
C PHE A 129 3.73 1.98 -6.26
N MET A 130 3.05 2.93 -5.61
CA MET A 130 2.88 4.28 -6.14
C MET A 130 4.23 4.99 -6.30
N ALA A 131 5.16 4.85 -5.36
CA ALA A 131 6.50 5.44 -5.47
C ALA A 131 7.28 4.86 -6.66
N LEU A 132 7.20 3.55 -6.91
CA LEU A 132 7.85 2.93 -8.07
C LEU A 132 7.27 3.43 -9.39
N VAL A 133 5.96 3.66 -9.44
CA VAL A 133 5.28 4.30 -10.59
C VAL A 133 5.75 5.74 -10.78
N VAL A 134 5.80 6.54 -9.70
CA VAL A 134 6.26 7.94 -9.73
C VAL A 134 7.71 8.06 -10.19
N LEU A 135 8.57 7.15 -9.72
CA LEU A 135 9.98 7.09 -10.12
C LEU A 135 10.16 6.64 -11.58
N GLY A 136 9.08 6.30 -12.28
CA GLY A 136 9.11 5.91 -13.69
C GLY A 136 9.87 4.61 -13.91
N VAL A 137 9.91 3.71 -12.92
CA VAL A 137 10.53 2.40 -13.09
C VAL A 137 9.72 1.66 -14.15
N ARG A 138 10.29 1.50 -15.34
CA ARG A 138 9.71 0.74 -16.46
C ARG A 138 10.30 -0.67 -16.45
N PRO A 139 9.66 -1.65 -15.78
CA PRO A 139 10.22 -3.00 -15.65
C PRO A 139 10.51 -3.71 -16.98
N PHE A 140 9.84 -3.27 -18.05
CA PHE A 140 9.75 -4.06 -19.27
C PHE A 140 10.37 -3.41 -20.51
N GLY A 141 10.84 -2.15 -20.43
CA GLY A 141 11.50 -1.47 -21.56
C GLY A 141 10.79 -1.66 -22.90
N LEU A 142 9.46 -1.64 -22.92
CA LEU A 142 8.60 -2.01 -24.06
C LEU A 142 8.66 -1.04 -25.25
N ASP A 143 9.67 -0.17 -25.26
CA ASP A 143 9.88 0.83 -26.30
C ASP A 143 10.49 0.20 -27.57
N ASP A 144 10.92 -1.07 -27.50
CA ASP A 144 11.34 -1.87 -28.66
C ASP A 144 10.15 -2.67 -29.24
N PRO A 145 9.89 -2.61 -30.56
CA PRO A 145 8.85 -3.39 -31.25
C PRO A 145 9.15 -4.92 -31.31
N GLY A 146 9.94 -5.43 -30.37
CA GLY A 146 10.10 -6.86 -30.13
C GLY A 146 8.73 -7.50 -29.90
N SER A 147 8.47 -8.55 -30.69
CA SER A 147 7.22 -9.34 -30.74
C SER A 147 6.37 -9.19 -29.49
N VAL A 148 5.11 -8.76 -29.63
CA VAL A 148 4.10 -8.70 -28.56
C VAL A 148 4.13 -9.95 -27.68
N LEU A 149 4.42 -11.11 -28.27
CA LEU A 149 4.59 -12.38 -27.56
C LEU A 149 5.74 -12.35 -26.54
N ALA A 150 6.89 -11.78 -26.86
CA ALA A 150 8.03 -11.65 -25.94
C ALA A 150 7.69 -10.73 -24.76
N SER A 151 7.00 -9.62 -25.02
CA SER A 151 6.51 -8.69 -24.01
C SER A 151 5.49 -9.35 -23.09
N VAL A 152 4.50 -10.05 -23.66
CA VAL A 152 3.52 -10.84 -22.91
C VAL A 152 4.20 -11.93 -22.08
N ALA A 153 5.17 -12.64 -22.65
CA ALA A 153 5.92 -13.66 -21.92
C ALA A 153 6.72 -13.07 -20.76
N ALA A 154 7.43 -11.94 -20.97
CA ALA A 154 8.19 -11.26 -19.93
C ALA A 154 7.28 -10.78 -18.78
N VAL A 155 6.16 -10.13 -19.11
CA VAL A 155 5.16 -9.71 -18.11
C VAL A 155 4.60 -10.91 -17.35
N SER A 156 4.26 -11.99 -18.06
CA SER A 156 3.73 -13.21 -17.45
C SER A 156 4.72 -13.84 -16.47
N VAL A 157 6.01 -13.89 -16.81
CA VAL A 157 7.07 -14.38 -15.93
C VAL A 157 7.19 -13.51 -14.68
N VAL A 158 7.20 -12.19 -14.83
CA VAL A 158 7.29 -11.27 -13.67
C VAL A 158 6.08 -11.39 -12.75
N VAL A 159 4.88 -11.46 -13.33
CA VAL A 159 3.65 -11.69 -12.59
C VAL A 159 3.68 -13.04 -11.88
N ALA A 160 4.17 -14.10 -12.53
CA ALA A 160 4.28 -15.43 -11.91
C ALA A 160 5.25 -15.43 -10.73
N ILE A 161 6.46 -14.85 -10.88
CA ILE A 161 7.46 -14.82 -9.79
C ILE A 161 6.96 -13.91 -8.64
N SER A 162 6.31 -12.78 -8.95
CA SER A 162 5.68 -11.92 -7.94
C SER A 162 4.51 -12.63 -7.25
N GLY A 163 3.74 -13.43 -7.99
CA GLY A 163 2.72 -14.35 -7.50
C GLY A 163 3.25 -15.33 -6.48
N VAL A 164 4.44 -15.90 -6.71
CA VAL A 164 5.12 -16.75 -5.72
C VAL A 164 5.45 -15.94 -4.46
N ALA A 165 5.95 -14.70 -4.58
CA ALA A 165 6.20 -13.85 -3.42
C ALA A 165 4.92 -13.56 -2.62
N PHE A 166 3.79 -13.33 -3.29
CA PHE A 166 2.48 -13.16 -2.64
C PHE A 166 2.04 -14.43 -1.93
N ALA A 167 2.08 -15.59 -2.60
CA ALA A 167 1.71 -16.87 -2.02
C ALA A 167 2.57 -17.24 -0.79
N LYS A 168 3.81 -16.75 -0.76
CA LYS A 168 4.75 -16.90 0.37
C LYS A 168 4.54 -15.91 1.52
N GLY A 169 3.51 -15.06 1.46
CA GLY A 169 3.20 -14.05 2.48
C GLY A 169 4.18 -12.87 2.48
N ARG A 170 4.84 -12.57 1.36
CA ARG A 170 5.86 -11.51 1.23
C ARG A 170 5.36 -10.38 0.34
N VAL A 171 4.16 -9.85 0.66
CA VAL A 171 3.40 -8.88 -0.16
C VAL A 171 4.24 -7.71 -0.64
N LEU A 172 4.91 -7.00 0.26
CA LEU A 172 5.79 -5.87 -0.10
C LEU A 172 6.84 -6.24 -1.15
N PHE A 173 7.48 -7.40 -1.00
CA PHE A 173 8.50 -7.85 -1.96
C PHE A 173 7.90 -8.34 -3.28
N GLY A 174 6.66 -8.84 -3.27
CA GLY A 174 5.92 -9.14 -4.49
C GLY A 174 5.62 -7.86 -5.27
N VAL A 175 5.18 -6.79 -4.59
CA VAL A 175 4.95 -5.46 -5.20
C VAL A 175 6.25 -4.90 -5.77
N ILE A 176 7.33 -4.84 -4.99
CA ILE A 176 8.65 -4.38 -5.48
C ILE A 176 9.11 -5.27 -6.64
N GLY A 177 8.83 -6.56 -6.57
CA GLY A 177 9.12 -7.57 -7.58
C GLY A 177 8.51 -7.33 -8.95
N LEU A 178 7.34 -6.69 -9.02
CA LEU A 178 6.70 -6.31 -10.28
C LEU A 178 7.53 -5.30 -11.08
N PHE A 179 8.30 -4.46 -10.38
CA PHE A 179 9.16 -3.44 -10.98
C PHE A 179 10.62 -3.87 -11.03
N VAL A 180 11.04 -4.73 -10.09
CA VAL A 180 12.41 -5.23 -9.95
C VAL A 180 12.36 -6.77 -9.85
N PRO A 181 12.30 -7.49 -10.99
CA PRO A 181 12.09 -8.94 -11.02
C PRO A 181 13.11 -9.74 -10.21
N VAL A 182 14.35 -9.25 -10.11
CA VAL A 182 15.43 -9.84 -9.30
C VAL A 182 15.03 -9.96 -7.83
N VAL A 183 14.32 -8.96 -7.28
CA VAL A 183 13.85 -8.99 -5.89
C VAL A 183 12.81 -10.10 -5.70
N ALA A 184 11.83 -10.19 -6.61
CA ALA A 184 10.84 -11.26 -6.59
C ALA A 184 11.50 -12.64 -6.72
N LEU A 185 12.51 -12.79 -7.59
CA LEU A 185 13.24 -14.05 -7.77
C LEU A 185 13.96 -14.47 -6.48
N VAL A 186 14.67 -13.55 -5.81
CA VAL A 186 15.33 -13.82 -4.54
C VAL A 186 14.31 -14.30 -3.48
N VAL A 187 13.11 -13.71 -3.46
CA VAL A 187 12.03 -14.15 -2.54
C VAL A 187 11.42 -15.48 -2.97
N ALA A 188 11.26 -15.71 -4.26
CA ALA A 188 10.80 -16.97 -4.82
C ALA A 188 11.76 -18.14 -4.54
N LEU A 189 13.06 -17.87 -4.35
CA LEU A 189 14.05 -18.87 -3.94
C LEU A 189 14.14 -19.05 -2.41
N ARG A 190 13.81 -18.03 -1.62
CA ARG A 190 13.89 -18.07 -0.15
C ARG A 190 12.69 -18.74 0.52
N LEU A 191 12.83 -19.05 1.81
CA LEU A 191 11.72 -19.61 2.60
C LEU A 191 10.55 -18.64 2.73
N ALA A 192 9.34 -19.20 2.67
CA ALA A 192 8.06 -18.55 2.84
C ALA A 192 7.78 -18.27 4.32
N ARG A 193 6.88 -17.32 4.61
CA ARG A 193 6.40 -17.14 5.98
C ARG A 193 5.71 -18.43 6.46
N PRO A 194 5.87 -18.83 7.73
CA PRO A 194 5.30 -20.09 8.23
C PRO A 194 3.78 -20.14 8.12
N SER A 195 3.12 -19.01 8.32
CA SER A 195 1.66 -18.84 8.21
C SER A 195 1.14 -18.61 6.78
N SER A 196 1.98 -18.71 5.76
CA SER A 196 1.57 -18.42 4.38
C SER A 196 0.92 -19.63 3.71
N PRO A 197 -0.02 -19.44 2.76
CA PRO A 197 -0.61 -20.53 1.99
C PRO A 197 0.44 -21.45 1.34
N TRP A 198 1.56 -20.88 0.86
CA TRP A 198 2.66 -21.65 0.30
C TRP A 198 3.31 -22.60 1.31
N ALA A 199 3.50 -22.17 2.56
CA ALA A 199 4.07 -23.01 3.60
C ALA A 199 3.12 -24.14 3.97
N HIS A 200 1.83 -23.85 4.13
CA HIS A 200 0.80 -24.85 4.43
C HIS A 200 0.67 -25.91 3.34
N TRP A 201 0.78 -25.51 2.07
CA TRP A 201 0.65 -26.45 0.95
C TRP A 201 1.92 -27.23 0.63
N ARG A 202 3.11 -26.63 0.82
CA ARG A 202 4.36 -27.17 0.23
C ARG A 202 5.43 -27.59 1.25
N TYR A 203 5.30 -27.24 2.53
CA TYR A 203 6.34 -27.51 3.52
C TYR A 203 6.01 -28.74 4.37
N ASP A 204 7.01 -29.57 4.59
CA ASP A 204 7.02 -30.62 5.60
C ASP A 204 7.39 -30.03 6.98
N GLU A 205 7.28 -30.83 8.04
CA GLU A 205 7.57 -30.40 9.41
C GLU A 205 8.99 -29.82 9.56
N GLY A 206 9.98 -30.43 8.90
CA GLY A 206 11.37 -29.95 8.96
C GLY A 206 11.57 -28.60 8.25
N LYS A 207 10.88 -28.33 7.15
CA LYS A 207 10.95 -27.02 6.46
C LYS A 207 10.08 -25.96 7.14
N GLN A 208 8.97 -26.37 7.77
CA GLN A 208 8.18 -25.53 8.68
C GLN A 208 9.02 -25.00 9.84
N ALA A 209 9.76 -25.88 10.53
CA ALA A 209 10.63 -25.49 11.65
C ALA A 209 11.71 -24.46 11.22
N ARG A 210 12.41 -24.73 10.11
CA ARG A 210 13.42 -23.79 9.55
C ARG A 210 12.81 -22.44 9.14
N ALA A 211 11.58 -22.43 8.64
CA ALA A 211 10.88 -21.20 8.34
C ALA A 211 10.54 -20.44 9.63
N ALA A 212 10.04 -21.13 10.66
CA ALA A 212 9.73 -20.52 11.95
C ALA A 212 10.98 -19.87 12.59
N GLU A 213 12.11 -20.58 12.61
CA GLU A 213 13.39 -20.05 13.11
C GLU A 213 13.80 -18.77 12.36
N ARG A 214 13.78 -18.80 11.03
CA ARG A 214 14.14 -17.64 10.20
C ARG A 214 13.28 -16.42 10.50
N PHE A 215 11.97 -16.61 10.66
CA PHE A 215 11.01 -15.52 10.88
C PHE A 215 10.79 -15.18 12.36
N SER A 216 11.52 -15.83 13.27
CA SER A 216 11.55 -15.50 14.71
C SER A 216 12.61 -14.46 15.10
N GLY A 217 13.52 -14.12 14.18
CA GLY A 217 14.69 -13.29 14.45
C GLY A 217 14.40 -11.81 14.77
N ARG A 218 15.43 -11.13 15.29
CA ARG A 218 15.40 -9.74 15.79
C ARG A 218 14.89 -8.71 14.76
N SER A 219 15.16 -8.89 13.48
CA SER A 219 14.71 -7.97 12.42
C SER A 219 13.20 -8.00 12.22
N GLU A 220 12.59 -9.18 12.31
CA GLU A 220 11.13 -9.33 12.21
C GLU A 220 10.47 -8.77 13.48
N GLN A 221 11.07 -8.99 14.65
CA GLN A 221 10.61 -8.37 15.89
C GLN A 221 10.69 -6.84 15.84
N LEU A 222 11.74 -6.27 15.27
CA LEU A 222 11.87 -4.82 15.09
C LEU A 222 10.81 -4.29 14.12
N ARG A 223 10.60 -4.97 12.98
CA ARG A 223 9.55 -4.60 12.03
C ARG A 223 8.16 -4.66 12.69
N ARG A 224 7.89 -5.69 13.49
CA ARG A 224 6.65 -5.80 14.28
C ARG A 224 6.50 -4.61 15.22
N ARG A 225 7.53 -4.29 16.03
CA ARG A 225 7.50 -3.13 16.93
C ARG A 225 7.25 -1.80 16.23
N ILE A 226 7.89 -1.56 15.07
CA ILE A 226 7.66 -0.34 14.28
C ILE A 226 6.22 -0.33 13.74
N GLY A 227 5.73 -1.48 13.29
CA GLY A 227 4.34 -1.66 12.90
C GLY A 227 3.41 -1.34 14.07
N ASP A 228 3.65 -1.88 15.25
CA ASP A 228 2.81 -1.71 16.44
C ASP A 228 2.83 -0.26 16.95
N THR A 229 3.96 0.45 16.87
CA THR A 229 4.00 1.88 17.24
C THR A 229 3.22 2.75 16.25
N ILE A 230 3.34 2.49 14.95
CA ILE A 230 2.63 3.25 13.92
C ILE A 230 1.17 2.84 13.85
N ALA A 231 0.85 1.58 14.10
CA ALA A 231 -0.48 1.02 13.95
C ALA A 231 -1.31 1.01 15.25
N GLY A 232 -0.68 1.18 16.41
CA GLY A 232 -1.31 1.03 17.72
C GLY A 232 -1.15 -0.40 18.25
N GLU A 233 -0.83 -0.53 19.53
CA GLU A 233 -0.72 -1.84 20.17
C GLU A 233 -2.07 -2.57 20.17
N PRO A 234 -2.07 -3.90 20.01
CA PRO A 234 -3.23 -4.73 20.31
C PRO A 234 -3.68 -4.46 21.76
N SER A 235 -4.90 -3.98 21.96
CA SER A 235 -5.56 -3.97 23.28
C SER A 235 -6.44 -5.21 23.41
#